data_AF-E2AVS2-F1
#
_entry.id   AF-E2AVS2-F1
#
_cell.length_a   1.000
_cell.length_b   1.000
_cell.length_c   1.000
_cell.angle_alpha   90.00
_cell.angle_beta   90.00
_cell.angle_gamma   90.00
#
_symmetry.space_group_name_H-M   'P 1'
#
loop_
_entity.id
_entity.type
_entity.pdbx_description
1 polymer ?
#
loop_
_entity_poly.entity_id
_entity_poly.type
_entity_poly.pdbx_seq_one_letter_code
_entity_poly.pdbx_strand_id
1 'polypeptide(L)'
;MNFQSVNPLNVRLNLFSGNLLPMTNYNSPFPLLWKMYSMFVWIIELIIGATLIPGCMYVSTEKVLKDGMICFAVFIEMTFLIARIHIYKNVAHQLIRRLNDILHVADETMMSVVTATLKPVEAPLNFYWSIGVISIIAWTCIPLVLVFKKNLFYYEDYRIPAAFSKQPFSLEIFLLGSVFLMVSAVYMFLQKVGVDVYMIHLVLMTTAQYRYIAMKIAMIFHANDEDNKEYSSELNQRQEREFKVLCRHHNSVIQ
;
A
#
# COMPACT_ATOMS: atom_id res chain seq x y z
N MET A 1 12.66 16.81 5.52
CA MET A 1 12.20 15.39 5.46
C MET A 1 11.70 15.10 4.04
N ASN A 2 11.44 13.84 3.66
CA ASN A 2 10.79 13.53 2.39
C ASN A 2 9.81 12.35 2.51
N PHE A 3 8.96 12.15 1.50
CA PHE A 3 7.90 11.15 1.45
C PHE A 3 8.37 9.73 1.78
N GLN A 4 9.59 9.38 1.38
CA GLN A 4 10.19 8.06 1.67
C GLN A 4 10.71 7.96 3.10
N SER A 5 11.38 9.00 3.59
CA SER A 5 12.05 8.97 4.89
C SER A 5 11.07 8.93 6.06
N VAL A 6 9.86 9.46 5.86
CA VAL A 6 8.86 9.58 6.93
C VAL A 6 8.13 8.25 7.18
N ASN A 7 8.08 7.34 6.21
CA ASN A 7 7.45 6.03 6.38
C ASN A 7 8.29 4.91 5.75
N PRO A 8 9.26 4.35 6.50
CA PRO A 8 10.11 3.28 6.00
C PRO A 8 9.35 1.97 5.74
N LEU A 9 8.22 1.74 6.42
CA LEU A 9 7.38 0.57 6.21
C LEU A 9 6.79 0.57 4.79
N ASN A 10 6.25 1.72 4.35
CA ASN A 10 5.73 1.89 2.99
C ASN A 10 6.81 1.61 1.93
N VAL A 11 8.03 2.11 2.13
CA VAL A 11 9.15 1.87 1.20
C VAL A 11 9.50 0.38 1.12
N ARG A 12 9.61 -0.29 2.28
CA ARG A 12 9.94 -1.72 2.34
C ARG A 12 8.84 -2.57 1.70
N LEU A 13 7.57 -2.34 2.07
CA LEU A 13 6.45 -3.10 1.53
C LEU A 13 6.32 -2.92 0.02
N ASN A 14 6.50 -1.71 -0.51
CA ASN A 14 6.43 -1.46 -1.95
C ASN A 14 7.51 -2.20 -2.77
N LEU A 15 8.70 -2.39 -2.17
CA LEU A 15 9.78 -3.18 -2.76
C LEU A 15 9.53 -4.68 -2.62
N PHE A 16 9.25 -5.16 -1.40
CA PHE A 16 9.03 -6.57 -1.12
C PHE A 16 7.80 -7.15 -1.83
N SER A 17 6.73 -6.36 -1.97
CA SER A 17 5.54 -6.79 -2.71
C SER A 17 5.74 -6.79 -4.23
N GLY A 18 6.79 -6.13 -4.73
CA GLY A 18 7.01 -5.98 -6.17
C GLY A 18 6.01 -5.04 -6.85
N ASN A 19 5.26 -4.21 -6.11
CA ASN A 19 4.32 -3.25 -6.71
C ASN A 19 5.03 -2.10 -7.45
N LEU A 20 6.22 -1.70 -6.97
CA LEU A 20 7.03 -0.62 -7.54
C LEU A 20 6.24 0.68 -7.81
N LEU A 21 5.36 1.04 -6.87
CA LEU A 21 4.57 2.26 -6.94
C LEU A 21 5.46 3.51 -6.92
N PRO A 22 5.00 4.64 -7.46
CA PRO A 22 5.73 5.91 -7.43
C PRO A 22 6.10 6.34 -6.00
N MET A 23 7.38 6.62 -5.75
CA MET A 23 7.85 7.06 -4.42
C MET A 23 8.72 8.31 -4.46
N THR A 24 9.22 8.68 -5.64
CA THR A 24 10.19 9.75 -5.85
C THR A 24 9.84 10.56 -7.09
N ASN A 25 10.66 11.57 -7.38
CA ASN A 25 10.61 12.26 -8.66
C ASN A 25 10.88 11.30 -9.83
N TYR A 26 10.34 11.66 -11.01
CA TYR A 26 10.42 10.91 -12.27
C TYR A 26 11.80 10.37 -12.64
N ASN A 27 12.87 11.06 -12.24
CA ASN A 27 14.23 10.80 -12.70
C ASN A 27 14.99 9.75 -11.89
N SER A 28 14.38 9.17 -10.85
CA SER A 28 15.00 8.11 -10.04
C SER A 28 14.27 6.78 -10.26
N PRO A 29 14.51 6.10 -11.41
CA PRO A 29 13.88 4.81 -11.67
C PRO A 29 14.36 3.76 -10.65
N PHE A 30 13.49 2.80 -10.33
CA PHE A 30 13.89 1.64 -9.55
C PHE A 30 15.06 0.89 -10.23
N PRO A 31 16.01 0.34 -9.44
CA PRO A 31 17.08 -0.49 -9.97
C PRO A 31 16.57 -1.66 -10.81
N LEU A 32 17.36 -2.11 -11.80
CA LEU A 32 16.98 -3.19 -12.71
C LEU A 32 16.60 -4.48 -11.97
N LEU A 33 17.33 -4.83 -10.91
CA LEU A 33 17.06 -6.00 -10.08
C LEU A 33 15.64 -5.99 -9.51
N TRP A 34 15.18 -4.84 -9.00
CA TRP A 34 13.83 -4.71 -8.45
C TRP A 34 12.75 -4.82 -9.53
N LYS A 35 13.02 -4.35 -10.75
CA LYS A 35 12.12 -4.52 -11.89
C LYS A 35 11.99 -5.98 -12.33
N MET A 36 13.10 -6.72 -12.38
CA MET A 36 13.08 -8.15 -12.68
C MET A 36 12.32 -8.93 -11.60
N TYR A 37 12.57 -8.61 -10.33
CA TYR A 37 11.84 -9.20 -9.20
C TYR A 37 10.33 -8.91 -9.28
N SER A 38 9.94 -7.67 -9.55
CA SER A 38 8.53 -7.29 -9.73
C SER A 38 7.89 -8.10 -10.86
N MET A 39 8.55 -8.21 -12.02
CA MET A 39 8.07 -9.03 -13.14
C MET A 39 7.89 -10.51 -12.73
N PHE A 40 8.82 -11.06 -11.96
CA PHE A 40 8.73 -12.42 -11.45
C PHE A 40 7.51 -12.62 -10.53
N VAL A 41 7.28 -11.70 -9.58
CA VAL A 41 6.10 -11.75 -8.69
C VAL A 41 4.80 -11.68 -9.51
N TRP A 42 4.72 -10.79 -10.51
CA TRP A 42 3.54 -10.71 -11.38
C TRP A 42 3.31 -11.98 -12.21
N ILE A 43 4.36 -12.66 -12.65
CA ILE A 43 4.22 -13.95 -13.36
C ILE A 43 3.60 -15.01 -12.44
N ILE A 44 4.02 -15.06 -11.17
CA ILE A 44 3.43 -15.98 -10.19
C ILE A 44 1.92 -15.75 -10.07
N GLU A 45 1.47 -14.49 -9.99
CA GLU A 45 0.05 -14.20 -9.86
C GLU A 45 -0.76 -14.47 -11.13
N LEU A 46 -0.16 -14.27 -12.30
CA LEU A 46 -0.80 -14.68 -13.56
C LEU A 46 -0.99 -16.19 -13.63
N ILE A 47 -0.01 -16.98 -13.17
CA ILE A 47 -0.11 -18.45 -13.12
C ILE A 47 -1.26 -18.87 -12.20
N ILE A 48 -1.42 -18.21 -11.04
CA ILE A 48 -2.55 -18.51 -10.16
C ILE A 48 -3.88 -18.10 -10.73
N GLY A 49 -3.99 -16.91 -11.31
CA GLY A 49 -5.23 -16.52 -11.99
C GLY A 49 -5.62 -17.54 -13.07
N ALA A 50 -4.63 -18.01 -13.85
CA ALA A 50 -4.84 -19.00 -14.90
C ALA A 50 -5.23 -20.40 -14.39
N THR A 51 -4.75 -20.81 -13.22
CA THR A 51 -5.06 -22.13 -12.64
C THR A 51 -6.30 -22.11 -11.74
N LEU A 52 -6.67 -20.94 -11.19
CA LEU A 52 -7.83 -20.72 -10.34
C LEU A 52 -9.14 -20.87 -11.11
N ILE A 53 -9.23 -20.29 -12.31
CA ILE A 53 -10.42 -20.36 -13.17
C ILE A 53 -10.82 -21.82 -13.46
N PRO A 54 -9.95 -22.66 -14.07
CA PRO A 54 -10.28 -24.06 -14.29
C PRO A 54 -10.46 -24.81 -12.98
N GLY A 55 -9.68 -24.50 -11.93
CA GLY A 55 -9.87 -25.07 -10.59
C GLY A 55 -11.32 -24.89 -10.10
N CYS A 56 -11.86 -23.68 -10.22
CA CYS A 56 -13.23 -23.35 -9.82
C CYS A 56 -14.30 -24.07 -10.67
N MET A 57 -14.02 -24.41 -11.92
CA MET A 57 -14.97 -25.15 -12.78
C MET A 57 -15.11 -26.63 -12.37
N TYR A 58 -14.09 -27.20 -11.72
CA TYR A 58 -14.05 -28.63 -11.36
C TYR A 58 -14.34 -28.93 -9.88
N VAL A 59 -14.42 -27.91 -9.02
CA VAL A 59 -14.74 -28.06 -7.59
C VAL A 59 -16.22 -27.80 -7.30
N SER A 60 -16.68 -28.16 -6.10
CA SER A 60 -18.05 -27.90 -5.67
C SER A 60 -18.38 -26.40 -5.62
N THR A 61 -19.65 -26.04 -5.86
CA THR A 61 -20.11 -24.63 -5.75
C THR A 61 -19.86 -24.06 -4.35
N GLU A 62 -19.99 -24.87 -3.30
CA GLU A 62 -19.68 -24.46 -1.93
C GLU A 62 -18.21 -24.05 -1.79
N LYS A 63 -17.29 -24.83 -2.37
CA LYS A 63 -15.86 -24.54 -2.39
C LYS A 63 -15.53 -23.28 -3.17
N VAL A 64 -16.17 -23.07 -4.33
CA VAL A 64 -16.04 -21.82 -5.09
C VAL A 64 -16.48 -20.63 -4.26
N LEU A 65 -17.65 -20.71 -3.62
CA LEU A 65 -18.22 -19.59 -2.86
C LEU A 65 -17.40 -19.27 -1.59
N LYS A 66 -16.89 -20.28 -0.90
CA LYS A 66 -16.13 -20.09 0.35
C LYS A 66 -14.67 -19.70 0.11
N ASP A 67 -13.99 -20.37 -0.80
CA ASP A 67 -12.53 -20.23 -0.95
C ASP A 67 -12.15 -19.52 -2.27
N GLY A 68 -12.82 -19.82 -3.37
CA GLY A 68 -12.54 -19.20 -4.68
C GLY A 68 -12.91 -17.72 -4.74
N MET A 69 -14.09 -17.36 -4.26
CA MET A 69 -14.61 -15.97 -4.29
C MET A 69 -13.73 -14.99 -3.50
N ILE A 70 -13.17 -15.43 -2.36
CA ILE A 70 -12.24 -14.60 -1.58
C ILE A 70 -11.01 -14.26 -2.43
N CYS A 71 -10.45 -15.25 -3.11
CA CYS A 71 -9.28 -15.05 -3.97
C CYS A 71 -9.59 -14.09 -5.13
N PHE A 72 -10.74 -14.27 -5.79
CA PHE A 72 -11.16 -13.36 -6.87
C PHE A 72 -11.37 -11.92 -6.36
N ALA A 73 -12.04 -11.74 -5.24
CA ALA A 73 -12.29 -10.42 -4.68
C ALA A 73 -10.96 -9.69 -4.37
N VAL A 74 -10.04 -10.37 -3.69
CA VAL A 74 -8.70 -9.83 -3.36
C VAL A 74 -7.92 -9.50 -4.63
N PHE A 75 -7.88 -10.41 -5.61
CA PHE A 75 -7.17 -10.22 -6.86
C PHE A 75 -7.71 -9.04 -7.68
N ILE A 76 -9.04 -8.93 -7.81
CA ILE A 76 -9.69 -7.84 -8.53
C ILE A 76 -9.41 -6.50 -7.86
N GLU A 77 -9.60 -6.42 -6.54
CA GLU A 77 -9.39 -5.18 -5.80
C GLU A 77 -7.93 -4.71 -5.88
N MET A 78 -6.99 -5.62 -5.66
CA MET A 78 -5.55 -5.35 -5.77
C MET A 78 -5.19 -4.87 -7.18
N THR A 79 -5.59 -5.60 -8.21
CA THR A 79 -5.27 -5.26 -9.61
C THR A 79 -5.88 -3.93 -10.00
N PHE A 80 -7.13 -3.66 -9.60
CA PHE A 80 -7.82 -2.41 -9.87
C PHE A 80 -7.09 -1.21 -9.24
N LEU A 81 -6.70 -1.30 -7.96
CA LEU A 81 -6.00 -0.21 -7.28
C LEU A 81 -4.62 0.05 -7.90
N ILE A 82 -3.85 -1.00 -8.18
CA ILE A 82 -2.53 -0.88 -8.82
C ILE A 82 -2.67 -0.28 -10.22
N ALA A 83 -3.60 -0.78 -11.03
CA ALA A 83 -3.85 -0.27 -12.37
C ALA A 83 -4.22 1.21 -12.34
N ARG A 84 -5.08 1.63 -11.41
CA ARG A 84 -5.47 3.03 -11.24
C ARG A 84 -4.26 3.91 -10.91
N ILE A 85 -3.41 3.51 -9.97
CA ILE A 85 -2.19 4.27 -9.63
C ILE A 85 -1.25 4.37 -10.83
N HIS A 86 -1.11 3.30 -11.62
CA HIS A 86 -0.25 3.30 -12.82
C HIS A 86 -0.81 4.16 -13.96
N ILE A 87 -2.13 4.14 -14.18
CA ILE A 87 -2.81 4.99 -15.18
C ILE A 87 -2.62 6.46 -14.82
N TYR A 88 -2.81 6.82 -13.54
CA TYR A 88 -2.65 8.18 -13.05
C TYR A 88 -1.26 8.45 -12.47
N LYS A 89 -0.23 7.71 -12.90
CA LYS A 89 1.12 7.80 -12.32
C LYS A 89 1.68 9.22 -12.37
N ASN A 90 1.40 9.98 -13.43
CA ASN A 90 1.90 11.35 -13.58
C ASN A 90 1.38 12.25 -12.47
N VAL A 91 0.09 12.11 -12.13
CA VAL A 91 -0.57 12.85 -11.04
C VAL A 91 0.00 12.41 -9.69
N ALA A 92 0.21 11.10 -9.48
CA ALA A 92 0.82 10.60 -8.25
C ALA A 92 2.24 11.16 -8.04
N HIS A 93 3.08 11.19 -9.08
CA HIS A 93 4.40 11.81 -9.02
C HIS A 93 4.34 13.31 -8.72
N GLN A 94 3.39 14.02 -9.33
CA GLN A 94 3.20 15.46 -9.08
C GLN A 94 2.78 15.73 -7.63
N LEU A 95 1.85 14.93 -7.09
CA LEU A 95 1.43 15.02 -5.70
C LEU A 95 2.61 14.75 -4.76
N ILE A 96 3.35 13.66 -4.95
CA ILE A 96 4.52 13.32 -4.14
C ILE A 96 5.58 14.43 -4.21
N ARG A 97 5.81 14.99 -5.39
CA ARG A 97 6.73 16.12 -5.56
C ARG A 97 6.30 17.33 -4.74
N ARG A 98 5.03 17.73 -4.85
CA ARG A 98 4.48 18.85 -4.05
C ARG A 98 4.60 18.58 -2.56
N LEU A 99 4.26 17.38 -2.09
CA LEU A 99 4.45 16.98 -0.69
C LEU A 99 5.93 17.14 -0.28
N ASN A 100 6.87 16.63 -1.08
CA ASN A 100 8.29 16.73 -0.80
C ASN A 100 8.80 18.17 -0.76
N ASP A 101 8.38 19.02 -1.70
CA ASP A 101 8.78 20.42 -1.75
C ASP A 101 8.38 21.13 -0.45
N ILE A 102 7.20 20.83 0.09
CA ILE A 102 6.72 21.39 1.36
C ILE A 102 7.52 20.87 2.55
N LEU A 103 7.77 19.56 2.58
CA LEU A 103 8.57 18.92 3.61
C LEU A 103 10.05 19.34 3.58
N HIS A 104 10.52 19.93 2.49
CA HIS A 104 11.86 20.47 2.35
C HIS A 104 11.98 21.90 2.90
N VAL A 105 10.92 22.70 2.80
CA VAL A 105 10.84 24.08 3.35
C VAL A 105 10.44 24.08 4.84
N ALA A 106 10.27 22.89 5.43
CA ALA A 106 9.69 22.65 6.75
C ALA A 106 10.50 23.21 7.93
N ASP A 107 9.80 23.89 8.85
CA ASP A 107 10.27 24.26 10.18
C ASP A 107 9.96 23.18 11.23
N GLU A 108 10.34 23.41 12.49
CA GLU A 108 10.09 22.47 13.60
C GLU A 108 8.59 22.16 13.78
N THR A 109 7.70 23.09 13.44
CA THR A 109 6.24 22.90 13.53
C THR A 109 5.77 21.82 12.56
N MET A 110 6.24 21.86 11.30
CA MET A 110 5.92 20.82 10.32
C MET A 110 6.40 19.44 10.78
N MET A 111 7.63 19.35 11.30
CA MET A 111 8.19 18.08 11.77
C MET A 111 7.35 17.48 12.91
N SER A 112 6.91 18.32 13.85
CA SER A 112 6.02 17.92 14.94
C SER A 112 4.68 17.40 14.42
N VAL A 113 4.02 18.14 13.51
CA VAL A 113 2.71 17.77 12.95
C VAL A 113 2.78 16.46 12.15
N VAL A 114 3.81 16.30 11.32
CA VAL A 114 4.02 15.07 10.54
C VAL A 114 4.23 13.88 11.49
N THR A 115 5.09 14.03 12.49
CA THR A 115 5.36 12.97 13.47
C THR A 115 4.11 12.61 14.28
N ALA A 116 3.36 13.60 14.76
CA ALA A 116 2.12 13.39 15.50
C ALA A 116 1.02 12.73 14.65
N THR A 117 1.04 12.91 13.34
CA THR A 117 0.06 12.33 12.42
C THR A 117 0.42 10.90 12.01
N LEU A 118 1.70 10.62 11.75
CA LEU A 118 2.12 9.31 11.20
C LEU A 118 2.49 8.29 12.28
N LYS A 119 3.11 8.72 13.39
CA LYS A 119 3.59 7.82 14.45
C LYS A 119 2.48 6.93 15.06
N PRO A 120 1.24 7.43 15.30
CA PRO A 120 0.18 6.59 15.85
C PRO A 120 -0.27 5.47 14.90
N VAL A 121 -0.08 5.63 13.59
CA VAL A 121 -0.55 4.68 12.57
C VAL A 121 0.50 3.63 12.22
N GLU A 122 1.76 3.85 12.59
CA GLU A 122 2.86 2.91 12.34
C GLU A 122 2.64 1.55 13.00
N ALA A 123 2.29 1.51 14.28
CA ALA A 123 2.07 0.26 15.00
C ALA A 123 0.86 -0.55 14.46
N PRO A 124 -0.31 0.05 14.23
CA PRO A 124 -1.43 -0.64 13.56
C PRO A 124 -1.08 -1.21 12.19
N LEU A 125 -0.35 -0.46 11.35
CA LEU A 125 0.05 -0.95 10.02
C LEU A 125 1.06 -2.10 10.12
N ASN A 126 2.00 -2.02 11.08
CA ASN A 126 2.93 -3.12 11.35
C ASN A 126 2.20 -4.39 11.80
N PHE A 127 1.21 -4.24 12.67
CA PHE A 127 0.37 -5.34 13.10
C PHE A 127 -0.43 -5.92 11.93
N TYR A 128 -1.08 -5.08 11.11
CA TYR A 128 -1.89 -5.48 9.96
C TYR A 128 -1.12 -6.38 8.98
N TRP A 129 0.07 -5.96 8.54
CA TRP A 129 0.83 -6.78 7.60
C TRP A 129 1.36 -8.05 8.26
N SER A 130 1.86 -7.97 9.49
CA SER A 130 2.50 -9.12 10.17
C SER A 130 1.49 -10.23 10.47
N ILE A 131 0.37 -9.87 11.12
CA ILE A 131 -0.67 -10.83 11.49
C ILE A 131 -1.36 -11.40 10.25
N GLY A 132 -1.50 -10.59 9.21
CA GLY A 132 -2.09 -11.00 7.94
C GLY A 132 -1.26 -12.06 7.24
N VAL A 133 0.07 -11.87 7.13
CA VAL A 133 0.96 -12.90 6.56
C VAL A 133 0.86 -14.21 7.33
N ILE A 134 0.90 -14.17 8.67
CA ILE A 134 0.77 -15.36 9.52
C ILE A 134 -0.58 -16.06 9.28
N SER A 135 -1.65 -15.28 9.17
CA SER A 135 -3.01 -15.79 8.96
C SER A 135 -3.17 -16.44 7.59
N ILE A 136 -2.59 -15.87 6.53
CA ILE A 136 -2.61 -16.45 5.18
C ILE A 136 -1.81 -17.77 5.14
N ILE A 137 -0.63 -17.81 5.78
CA ILE A 137 0.15 -19.04 5.90
C ILE A 137 -0.66 -20.11 6.65
N ALA A 138 -1.22 -19.78 7.82
CA ALA A 138 -2.01 -20.73 8.60
C ALA A 138 -3.22 -21.26 7.80
N TRP A 139 -3.94 -20.37 7.11
CA TRP A 139 -5.12 -20.72 6.30
C TRP A 139 -4.78 -21.63 5.11
N THR A 140 -3.67 -21.36 4.43
CA THR A 140 -3.20 -22.18 3.29
C THR A 140 -2.60 -23.51 3.73
N CYS A 141 -2.08 -23.63 4.95
CA CYS A 141 -1.56 -24.89 5.49
C CYS A 141 -2.64 -25.87 5.99
N ILE A 142 -3.89 -25.44 6.21
CA ILE A 142 -4.99 -26.32 6.70
C ILE A 142 -5.09 -27.66 5.93
N PRO A 143 -5.05 -27.68 4.58
CA PRO A 143 -5.22 -28.91 3.83
C PRO A 143 -4.05 -29.89 3.95
N LEU A 144 -2.87 -29.46 4.45
CA LEU A 144 -1.72 -30.36 4.63
C LEU A 144 -2.01 -31.49 5.63
N VAL A 145 -3.00 -31.30 6.52
CA VAL A 145 -3.46 -32.38 7.43
C VAL A 145 -4.02 -33.59 6.64
N LEU A 146 -4.49 -33.39 5.40
CA LEU A 146 -5.01 -34.48 4.56
C LEU A 146 -3.93 -35.49 4.15
N VAL A 147 -2.65 -35.11 4.20
CA VAL A 147 -1.51 -35.99 3.91
C VAL A 147 -1.48 -37.21 4.83
N PHE A 148 -1.96 -37.07 6.06
CA PHE A 148 -2.02 -38.19 7.01
C PHE A 148 -3.24 -39.10 6.80
N LYS A 149 -4.18 -38.72 5.93
CA LYS A 149 -5.46 -39.42 5.75
C LYS A 149 -5.59 -40.14 4.41
N LYS A 150 -4.88 -39.69 3.37
CA LYS A 150 -5.00 -40.25 2.02
C LYS A 150 -3.75 -40.06 1.17
N ASN A 151 -3.63 -40.89 0.13
CA ASN A 151 -2.50 -40.93 -0.80
C ASN A 151 -2.83 -40.44 -2.22
N LEU A 152 -4.10 -40.17 -2.49
CA LEU A 152 -4.61 -39.61 -3.75
C LEU A 152 -5.37 -38.33 -3.47
N PHE A 153 -5.13 -37.30 -4.28
CA PHE A 153 -5.66 -35.96 -4.08
C PHE A 153 -6.38 -35.45 -5.33
N TYR A 154 -7.32 -34.54 -5.10
CA TYR A 154 -8.18 -33.92 -6.10
C TYR A 154 -8.13 -32.39 -5.95
N TYR A 155 -8.66 -31.65 -6.92
CA TYR A 155 -8.66 -30.17 -6.85
C TYR A 155 -9.41 -29.62 -5.63
N GLU A 156 -10.42 -30.36 -5.14
CA GLU A 156 -11.19 -30.03 -3.94
C GLU A 156 -10.32 -29.95 -2.67
N ASP A 157 -9.19 -30.66 -2.68
CA ASP A 157 -8.31 -30.79 -1.53
C ASP A 157 -7.39 -29.60 -1.35
N TYR A 158 -7.20 -28.78 -2.38
CA TYR A 158 -6.48 -27.53 -2.20
C TYR A 158 -7.33 -26.52 -1.43
N ARG A 159 -6.68 -25.63 -0.66
CA ARG A 159 -7.41 -24.52 -0.03
C ARG A 159 -7.95 -23.58 -1.11
N ILE A 160 -7.06 -23.13 -1.99
CA ILE A 160 -7.39 -22.33 -3.17
C ILE A 160 -7.67 -23.29 -4.32
N PRO A 161 -8.85 -23.27 -4.96
CA PRO A 161 -9.16 -24.16 -6.07
C PRO A 161 -8.16 -23.93 -7.21
N ALA A 162 -7.30 -24.90 -7.50
CA ALA A 162 -6.27 -24.75 -8.53
C ALA A 162 -6.08 -26.04 -9.31
N ALA A 163 -6.16 -25.95 -10.64
CA ALA A 163 -5.98 -27.08 -11.53
C ALA A 163 -4.56 -27.10 -12.13
N PHE A 164 -3.59 -27.66 -11.38
CA PHE A 164 -2.20 -27.79 -11.85
C PHE A 164 -1.96 -29.00 -12.74
N SER A 165 -2.62 -30.12 -12.47
CA SER A 165 -2.36 -31.43 -13.09
C SER A 165 -3.63 -32.26 -13.16
N LYS A 166 -3.71 -33.18 -14.12
CA LYS A 166 -4.86 -34.11 -14.23
C LYS A 166 -5.11 -34.85 -12.91
N GLN A 167 -6.34 -34.77 -12.41
CA GLN A 167 -6.78 -35.49 -11.21
C GLN A 167 -7.18 -36.96 -11.49
N PRO A 168 -7.04 -37.88 -10.51
CA PRO A 168 -6.38 -37.69 -9.21
C PRO A 168 -4.86 -37.61 -9.33
N PHE A 169 -4.21 -36.91 -8.40
CA PHE A 169 -2.75 -36.72 -8.38
C PHE A 169 -2.11 -37.25 -7.08
N SER A 170 -0.79 -37.43 -7.13
CA SER A 170 0.02 -38.01 -6.05
C SER A 170 0.28 -37.02 -4.91
N LEU A 171 0.79 -37.55 -3.78
CA LEU A 171 1.22 -36.75 -2.64
C LEU A 171 2.27 -35.70 -3.00
N GLU A 172 3.24 -36.05 -3.84
CA GLU A 172 4.31 -35.13 -4.24
C GLU A 172 3.75 -33.91 -4.98
N ILE A 173 2.85 -34.14 -5.93
CA ILE A 173 2.16 -33.08 -6.68
C ILE A 173 1.31 -32.22 -5.73
N PHE A 174 0.61 -32.85 -4.79
CA PHE A 174 -0.19 -32.14 -3.79
C PHE A 174 0.66 -31.23 -2.89
N LEU A 175 1.81 -31.70 -2.43
CA LEU A 175 2.71 -30.91 -1.58
C LEU A 175 3.32 -29.74 -2.35
N LEU A 176 3.81 -30.00 -3.58
CA LEU A 176 4.39 -28.96 -4.42
C LEU A 176 3.36 -27.88 -4.77
N GLY A 177 2.15 -28.29 -5.17
CA GLY A 177 1.05 -27.38 -5.44
C GLY A 177 0.64 -26.58 -4.19
N SER A 178 0.60 -27.21 -3.02
CA SER A 178 0.27 -26.53 -1.76
C SER A 178 1.31 -25.48 -1.36
N VAL A 179 2.61 -25.79 -1.51
CA VAL A 179 3.70 -24.83 -1.26
C VAL A 179 3.61 -23.66 -2.25
N PHE A 180 3.38 -23.94 -3.54
CA PHE A 180 3.23 -22.91 -4.55
C PHE A 180 2.03 -21.98 -4.22
N LEU A 181 0.86 -22.56 -3.93
CA LEU A 181 -0.33 -21.78 -3.55
C LEU A 181 -0.10 -20.93 -2.29
N MET A 182 0.61 -21.47 -1.29
CA MET A 182 0.96 -20.72 -0.08
C MET A 182 1.86 -19.52 -0.41
N VAL A 183 2.96 -19.74 -1.13
CA VAL A 183 3.92 -18.69 -1.49
C VAL A 183 3.21 -17.56 -2.25
N SER A 184 2.38 -17.92 -3.20
CA SER A 184 1.68 -16.93 -3.99
C SER A 184 0.52 -16.26 -3.27
N ALA A 185 -0.23 -16.96 -2.42
CA ALA A 185 -1.23 -16.32 -1.57
C ALA A 185 -0.59 -15.25 -0.65
N VAL A 186 0.63 -15.53 -0.17
CA VAL A 186 1.43 -14.54 0.57
C VAL A 186 1.82 -13.35 -0.33
N TYR A 187 2.27 -13.59 -1.56
CA TYR A 187 2.59 -12.49 -2.49
C TYR A 187 1.37 -11.65 -2.87
N MET A 188 0.25 -12.27 -3.21
CA MET A 188 -1.01 -11.59 -3.48
C MET A 188 -1.44 -10.72 -2.29
N PHE A 189 -1.33 -11.24 -1.07
CA PHE A 189 -1.60 -10.47 0.15
C PHE A 189 -0.61 -9.30 0.31
N LEU A 190 0.70 -9.54 0.14
CA LEU A 190 1.73 -8.49 0.24
C LEU A 190 1.52 -7.39 -0.82
N GLN A 191 1.13 -7.74 -2.04
CA GLN A 191 0.77 -6.79 -3.08
C GLN A 191 -0.42 -5.93 -2.66
N LYS A 192 -1.49 -6.54 -2.15
CA LYS A 192 -2.66 -5.82 -1.64
C LYS A 192 -2.29 -4.89 -0.48
N VAL A 193 -1.68 -5.42 0.57
CA VAL A 193 -1.27 -4.64 1.75
C VAL A 193 -0.30 -3.52 1.39
N GLY A 194 0.64 -3.77 0.47
CA GLY A 194 1.56 -2.75 0.00
C GLY A 194 0.85 -1.56 -0.64
N VAL A 195 -0.23 -1.80 -1.38
CA VAL A 195 -1.06 -0.74 -1.98
C VAL A 195 -1.89 -0.03 -0.91
N ASP A 196 -2.49 -0.76 0.02
CA ASP A 196 -3.28 -0.18 1.11
C ASP A 196 -2.42 0.76 1.97
N VAL A 197 -1.23 0.29 2.38
CA VAL A 197 -0.26 1.09 3.16
C VAL A 197 0.20 2.31 2.37
N TYR A 198 0.45 2.16 1.06
CA TYR A 198 0.82 3.29 0.20
C TYR A 198 -0.28 4.35 0.13
N MET A 199 -1.54 3.94 -0.05
CA MET A 199 -2.68 4.85 -0.10
C MET A 199 -2.90 5.55 1.25
N ILE A 200 -2.82 4.80 2.36
CA ILE A 200 -2.88 5.37 3.71
C ILE A 200 -1.75 6.38 3.91
N HIS A 201 -0.53 6.07 3.47
CA HIS A 201 0.60 6.98 3.57
C HIS A 201 0.38 8.28 2.79
N LEU A 202 -0.14 8.20 1.55
CA LEU A 202 -0.53 9.40 0.78
C LEU A 202 -1.58 10.24 1.51
N VAL A 203 -2.60 9.61 2.08
CA VAL A 203 -3.65 10.29 2.84
C VAL A 203 -3.06 10.96 4.09
N LEU A 204 -2.28 10.25 4.89
CA LEU A 204 -1.68 10.77 6.12
C LEU A 204 -0.74 11.95 5.85
N MET A 205 0.08 11.84 4.80
CA MET A 205 0.97 12.92 4.40
C MET A 205 0.18 14.17 3.98
N THR A 206 -0.89 13.98 3.20
CA THR A 206 -1.79 15.08 2.81
C THR A 206 -2.48 15.69 4.03
N THR A 207 -2.98 14.88 4.96
CA THR A 207 -3.60 15.33 6.22
C THR A 207 -2.61 16.12 7.08
N ALA A 208 -1.35 15.68 7.17
CA ALA A 208 -0.33 16.42 7.91
C ALA A 208 -0.10 17.82 7.30
N GLN A 209 -0.11 17.94 5.97
CA GLN A 209 0.00 19.24 5.30
C GLN A 209 -1.19 20.15 5.63
N TYR A 210 -2.42 19.64 5.59
CA TYR A 210 -3.60 20.42 5.97
C TYR A 210 -3.54 20.89 7.43
N ARG A 211 -3.14 20.00 8.35
CA ARG A 211 -2.96 20.35 9.77
C ARG A 211 -1.90 21.43 9.97
N TYR A 212 -0.78 21.33 9.25
CA TYR A 212 0.28 22.33 9.31
C TYR A 212 -0.22 23.70 8.83
N ILE A 213 -0.89 23.76 7.68
CA ILE A 213 -1.45 25.01 7.14
C ILE A 213 -2.42 25.63 8.16
N ALA A 214 -3.34 24.83 8.72
CA ALA A 214 -4.29 25.30 9.72
C ALA A 214 -3.60 25.85 10.98
N MET A 215 -2.57 25.16 11.49
CA MET A 215 -1.80 25.63 12.65
C MET A 215 -1.06 26.93 12.34
N LYS A 216 -0.45 27.06 11.16
CA LYS A 216 0.24 28.29 10.77
C LYS A 216 -0.70 29.48 10.63
N ILE A 217 -1.88 29.28 10.05
CA ILE A 217 -2.92 30.30 9.99
C ILE A 217 -3.33 30.74 11.41
N ALA A 218 -3.56 29.78 12.31
CA ALA A 218 -3.93 30.09 13.70
C ALA A 218 -2.83 30.86 14.44
N MET A 219 -1.55 30.51 14.26
CA MET A 219 -0.43 31.24 14.86
C MET A 219 -0.37 32.70 14.37
N ILE A 220 -0.59 32.93 13.07
CA ILE A 220 -0.61 34.29 12.49
C ILE A 220 -1.75 35.11 13.10
N PHE A 221 -2.95 34.53 13.25
CA PHE A 221 -4.08 35.22 13.89
C PHE A 221 -3.84 35.50 15.38
N HIS A 222 -3.21 34.58 16.11
CA HIS A 222 -2.93 34.77 17.54
C HIS A 222 -1.83 35.81 17.78
N ALA A 223 -0.79 35.85 16.93
CA ALA A 223 0.22 36.90 16.96
C ALA A 223 -0.38 38.29 16.71
N ASN A 224 -1.38 38.40 15.83
CA ASN A 224 -2.09 39.66 15.59
C ASN A 224 -2.90 40.16 16.79
N ASP A 225 -3.42 39.26 17.64
CA ASP A 225 -4.12 39.64 18.87
C ASP A 225 -3.14 40.09 19.98
N GLU A 226 -1.91 39.56 20.01
CA GLU A 226 -0.87 39.93 20.98
C GLU A 226 -0.10 41.21 20.57
N ASP A 227 0.24 41.38 19.29
CA ASP A 227 0.97 42.55 18.74
C ASP A 227 0.08 43.80 18.56
N ASN A 228 -1.25 43.67 18.67
CA ASN A 228 -2.17 44.82 18.69
C ASN A 228 -2.02 45.73 19.92
N LYS A 229 -0.96 45.55 20.73
CA LYS A 229 -0.58 46.46 21.82
C LYS A 229 0.53 47.45 21.50
N GLU A 230 1.36 47.29 20.46
CA GLU A 230 2.36 48.32 20.10
C GLU A 230 2.99 48.07 18.71
N TYR A 231 2.97 49.08 17.83
CA TYR A 231 3.61 49.18 16.50
C TYR A 231 2.89 48.61 15.26
N SER A 232 2.03 49.45 14.69
CA SER A 232 1.28 49.21 13.45
C SER A 232 1.92 49.88 12.22
N SER A 233 2.46 49.09 11.27
CA SER A 233 2.42 49.36 9.81
C SER A 233 3.25 48.32 9.01
N GLU A 234 4.53 48.14 9.35
CA GLU A 234 5.45 47.27 8.59
C GLU A 234 5.23 45.76 8.86
N LEU A 235 4.86 45.40 10.09
CA LEU A 235 4.52 44.03 10.49
C LEU A 235 3.31 43.50 9.70
N ASN A 236 2.28 44.33 9.53
CA ASN A 236 1.08 44.02 8.76
C ASN A 236 1.39 43.71 7.28
N GLN A 237 2.31 44.44 6.64
CA GLN A 237 2.68 44.17 5.24
C GLN A 237 3.47 42.87 5.06
N ARG A 238 4.31 42.50 6.02
CA ARG A 238 5.06 41.23 5.99
C ARG A 238 4.13 40.05 6.21
N GLN A 239 3.20 40.18 7.15
CA GLN A 239 2.19 39.15 7.44
C GLN A 239 1.18 38.99 6.30
N GLU A 240 0.76 40.06 5.62
CA GLU A 240 -0.13 39.96 4.45
C GLU A 240 0.55 39.20 3.30
N ARG A 241 1.88 39.36 3.13
CA ARG A 241 2.65 38.59 2.14
C ARG A 241 2.74 37.12 2.53
N GLU A 242 2.98 36.80 3.81
CA GLU A 242 2.99 35.41 4.29
C GLU A 242 1.61 34.75 4.15
N PHE A 243 0.53 35.48 4.42
CA PHE A 243 -0.84 35.01 4.24
C PHE A 243 -1.17 34.74 2.77
N LYS A 244 -0.78 35.65 1.86
CA LYS A 244 -0.89 35.43 0.40
C LYS A 244 -0.07 34.23 -0.07
N VAL A 245 1.11 34.00 0.51
CA VAL A 245 1.94 32.82 0.21
C VAL A 245 1.25 31.55 0.71
N LEU A 246 0.70 31.55 1.93
CA LEU A 246 -0.04 30.42 2.48
C LEU A 246 -1.32 30.09 1.69
N CYS A 247 -2.09 31.10 1.27
CA CYS A 247 -3.27 30.90 0.42
C CYS A 247 -2.89 30.35 -0.96
N ARG A 248 -1.83 30.85 -1.59
CA ARG A 248 -1.31 30.24 -2.83
C ARG A 248 -0.84 28.81 -2.59
N HIS A 249 -0.25 28.55 -1.44
CA HIS A 249 0.20 27.23 -1.06
C HIS A 249 -0.97 26.24 -0.94
N HIS A 250 -2.03 26.62 -0.23
CA HIS A 250 -3.27 25.85 -0.12
C HIS A 250 -3.93 25.60 -1.48
N ASN A 251 -4.05 26.63 -2.32
CA ASN A 251 -4.58 26.47 -3.68
C ASN A 251 -3.71 25.54 -4.54
N SER A 252 -2.38 25.58 -4.37
CA SER A 252 -1.47 24.67 -5.08
C SER A 252 -1.53 23.22 -4.58
N VAL A 253 -2.07 22.97 -3.39
CA VAL A 253 -2.26 21.61 -2.86
C VAL A 253 -3.61 21.05 -3.30
N ILE A 254 -4.65 21.90 -3.43
CA ILE A 254 -6.01 21.52 -3.82
C ILE A 254 -6.16 21.33 -5.34
N GLN A 255 -5.43 22.09 -6.15
CA GLN A 255 -5.59 22.17 -7.61
C GLN A 255 -4.55 21.34 -8.38
#